data_AF-K1YEL5-F1
#
_entry.id   AF-K1YEL5-F1
#
_cell.length_a   1.000
_cell.length_b   1.000
_cell.length_c   1.000
_cell.angle_alpha   90.00
_cell.angle_beta   90.00
_cell.angle_gamma   90.00
#
_symmetry.space_group_name_H-M   'P 1'
#
loop_
_entity.id
_entity.type
_entity.pdbx_description
1 polymer ?
#
loop_
_entity_poly.entity_id
_entity_poly.type
_entity_poly.pdbx_seq_one_letter_code
_entity_poly.pdbx_strand_id
1 'polypeptide(L)'
;MDKAIVAEGVVDIFAAAGIQKPDLSVLSDDFLAEVKGMKHQNVAMELLKRILNDEIKNRLRKNFIQGKKLSEMLEKTIKKYQNNLLTAAEVIQELIELAKEIRIADARG
;
A
#
# COMPACT_ATOMS: atom_id res chain seq x y z
N MET A 1 -15.11 6.57 30.50
CA MET A 1 -14.43 7.72 29.89
C MET A 1 -13.00 7.28 29.70
N ASP A 2 -12.56 7.04 28.46
CA ASP A 2 -11.15 6.93 28.06
C ASP A 2 -11.11 7.03 26.54
N LYS A 3 -11.49 8.21 26.03
CA LYS A 3 -11.23 8.57 24.64
C LYS A 3 -9.84 9.19 24.65
N ALA A 4 -8.83 8.33 24.71
CA ALA A 4 -7.44 8.73 24.63
C ALA A 4 -7.24 9.49 23.32
N ILE A 5 -6.78 10.72 23.46
CA ILE A 5 -6.37 11.64 22.42
C ILE A 5 -5.12 11.02 21.77
N VAL A 6 -5.27 10.41 20.58
CA VAL A 6 -4.19 9.80 19.79
C VAL A 6 -4.62 9.99 18.32
N ALA A 7 -3.92 10.66 17.39
CA ALA A 7 -2.54 11.11 17.28
C ALA A 7 -2.47 12.22 16.19
N GLU A 8 -1.98 13.42 16.50
CA GLU A 8 -1.87 14.53 15.54
C GLU A 8 -0.57 14.42 14.72
N GLY A 9 -0.63 14.24 13.39
CA GLY A 9 0.48 14.57 12.47
C GLY A 9 1.11 13.46 11.61
N VAL A 10 0.52 12.25 11.58
CA VAL A 10 0.96 10.96 11.00
C VAL A 10 1.51 9.88 11.97
N VAL A 11 2.05 10.11 13.17
CA VAL A 11 2.52 11.35 13.79
C VAL A 11 3.76 11.90 13.09
N ASP A 12 4.38 11.12 12.17
CA ASP A 12 5.19 11.59 11.04
C ASP A 12 5.22 10.39 10.03
N ILE A 13 5.42 10.52 8.71
CA ILE A 13 4.96 9.55 7.64
C ILE A 13 5.32 8.04 7.69
N PHE A 14 5.92 7.57 8.78
CA PHE A 14 5.59 6.35 9.51
C PHE A 14 6.31 6.27 10.88
N ALA A 15 7.47 6.89 11.18
CA ALA A 15 7.82 8.32 11.33
C ALA A 15 8.61 8.97 10.18
N ALA A 16 8.72 8.30 9.02
CA ALA A 16 8.74 8.91 7.67
C ALA A 16 8.98 7.90 6.53
N ALA A 17 9.45 6.68 6.84
CA ALA A 17 9.42 5.46 6.00
C ALA A 17 10.13 4.23 6.63
N GLY A 18 10.65 4.31 7.87
CA GLY A 18 11.34 3.21 8.56
C GLY A 18 10.39 2.29 9.33
N ILE A 19 9.53 1.57 8.61
CA ILE A 19 8.38 0.80 9.11
C ILE A 19 8.78 -0.31 10.11
N GLN A 20 8.17 -0.30 11.29
CA GLN A 20 7.96 -1.51 12.10
C GLN A 20 6.64 -1.41 12.86
N LYS A 21 5.63 -2.14 12.40
CA LYS A 21 4.63 -2.85 13.22
C LYS A 21 4.09 -4.03 12.39
N PRO A 22 4.00 -5.23 12.99
CA PRO A 22 3.59 -6.45 12.30
C PRO A 22 2.08 -6.39 11.99
N ASP A 23 1.69 -7.03 10.89
CA ASP A 23 0.31 -7.29 10.43
C ASP A 23 -0.39 -6.26 9.52
N LEU A 24 -1.45 -6.77 8.86
CA LEU A 24 -2.41 -6.19 7.89
C LEU A 24 -2.90 -4.75 8.17
N SER A 25 -2.58 -4.20 9.34
CA SER A 25 -2.77 -2.80 9.75
C SER A 25 -2.18 -1.80 8.74
N VAL A 26 -1.08 -2.13 8.08
CA VAL A 26 -0.42 -1.27 7.07
C VAL A 26 -1.19 -1.15 5.75
N LEU A 27 -2.25 -1.94 5.54
CA LEU A 27 -3.17 -1.81 4.40
C LEU A 27 -4.59 -1.45 4.86
N SER A 28 -4.75 -0.97 6.11
CA SER A 28 -6.04 -0.52 6.65
C SER A 28 -6.64 0.62 5.83
N ASP A 29 -7.97 0.73 5.85
CA ASP A 29 -8.68 1.74 5.05
C ASP A 29 -8.29 3.16 5.49
N ASP A 30 -8.05 3.37 6.78
CA ASP A 30 -7.58 4.64 7.35
C ASP A 30 -6.19 5.01 6.81
N PHE A 31 -5.24 4.07 6.81
CA PHE A 31 -3.92 4.30 6.25
C PHE A 31 -3.97 4.63 4.75
N LEU A 32 -4.74 3.86 3.98
CA LEU A 32 -4.88 4.11 2.55
C LEU A 32 -5.51 5.48 2.25
N ALA A 33 -6.43 5.94 3.11
CA ALA A 33 -7.01 7.27 3.02
C ALA A 33 -5.99 8.37 3.32
N GLU A 34 -5.15 8.21 4.34
CA GLU A 34 -4.06 9.14 4.66
C GLU A 34 -3.06 9.25 3.51
N VAL A 35 -2.60 8.11 2.97
CA VAL A 35 -1.64 8.11 1.86
C VAL A 35 -2.21 8.80 0.61
N LYS A 36 -3.50 8.57 0.33
CA LYS A 36 -4.20 9.26 -0.76
C LYS A 36 -4.24 10.77 -0.56
N GLY A 37 -4.30 11.23 0.69
CA GLY A 37 -4.32 12.65 1.06
C GLY A 37 -2.96 13.33 1.11
N MET A 38 -1.85 12.60 0.95
CA MET A 38 -0.51 13.17 1.04
C MET A 38 -0.25 14.25 -0.02
N LYS A 39 0.31 15.39 0.41
CA LYS A 39 0.67 16.51 -0.46
C LYS A 39 1.63 16.11 -1.58
N HIS A 40 2.59 15.24 -1.28
CA HIS A 40 3.60 14.79 -2.24
C HIS A 40 3.23 13.42 -2.80
N GLN A 41 2.46 13.41 -3.89
CA GLN A 41 1.92 12.19 -4.51
C GLN A 41 3.02 11.21 -4.95
N ASN A 42 4.15 11.68 -5.47
CA ASN A 42 5.25 10.78 -5.85
C ASN A 42 5.83 10.02 -4.64
N VAL A 43 5.87 10.67 -3.48
CA VAL A 43 6.35 10.05 -2.23
C VAL A 43 5.32 9.02 -1.74
N ALA A 44 4.04 9.39 -1.75
CA ALA A 44 2.93 8.50 -1.41
C ALA A 44 2.88 7.24 -2.29
N MET A 45 3.08 7.41 -3.60
CA MET A 45 3.12 6.33 -4.57
C MET A 45 4.29 5.37 -4.31
N GLU A 46 5.52 5.89 -4.13
CA GLU A 46 6.68 5.04 -3.86
C GLU A 46 6.57 4.32 -2.51
N LEU A 47 5.94 4.96 -1.51
CA LEU A 47 5.63 4.33 -0.23
C LEU A 47 4.69 3.13 -0.39
N LEU A 48 3.55 3.29 -1.05
CA LEU A 48 2.60 2.20 -1.29
C LEU A 48 3.24 1.09 -2.11
N LYS A 49 3.96 1.42 -3.18
CA LYS A 49 4.67 0.45 -4.02
C LYS A 49 5.62 -0.42 -3.20
N ARG A 50 6.38 0.17 -2.27
CA ARG A 50 7.31 -0.57 -1.41
C ARG A 50 6.56 -1.54 -0.48
N ILE A 51 5.53 -1.04 0.20
CA ILE A 51 4.70 -1.85 1.12
C ILE A 51 4.08 -3.04 0.37
N LEU A 52 3.42 -2.78 -0.75
CA LEU A 52 2.73 -3.80 -1.55
C LEU A 52 3.71 -4.85 -2.08
N ASN A 53 4.89 -4.42 -2.55
CA ASN A 53 5.92 -5.34 -3.01
C ASN A 53 6.41 -6.28 -1.89
N ASP A 54 6.56 -5.78 -0.66
CA ASP A 54 6.99 -6.61 0.47
C ASP A 54 5.90 -7.60 0.88
N GLU A 55 4.63 -7.20 0.89
CA GLU A 55 3.49 -8.11 1.12
C GLU A 55 3.37 -9.18 0.03
N ILE A 56 3.52 -8.80 -1.24
CA ILE A 56 3.51 -9.75 -2.37
C ILE A 56 4.66 -10.75 -2.24
N LYS A 57 5.87 -10.33 -1.85
CA LYS A 57 7.00 -11.23 -1.62
C LYS A 57 6.74 -12.21 -0.48
N ASN A 58 6.15 -11.75 0.62
CA ASN A 58 5.75 -12.62 1.72
C ASN A 58 4.72 -13.65 1.24
N ARG A 59 3.76 -13.24 0.42
CA ARG A 59 2.74 -14.11 -0.15
C ARG A 59 3.29 -15.10 -1.17
N LEU A 60 4.23 -14.71 -2.02
CA LEU A 60 4.88 -15.59 -3.00
C LEU A 60 5.47 -16.85 -2.33
N ARG A 61 5.92 -16.74 -1.07
CA ARG A 61 6.43 -17.87 -0.28
C ARG A 61 5.33 -18.80 0.23
N LYS A 62 4.13 -18.29 0.50
CA LYS A 62 2.99 -19.04 1.04
C LYS A 62 2.09 -19.61 -0.08
N ASN A 63 1.83 -18.81 -1.10
CA ASN A 63 0.97 -19.12 -2.23
C ASN A 63 1.54 -18.48 -3.51
N PHE A 64 2.35 -19.27 -4.23
CA PHE A 64 3.06 -18.81 -5.42
C PHE A 64 2.13 -18.31 -6.53
N ILE A 65 1.04 -19.02 -6.81
CA ILE A 65 0.10 -18.68 -7.89
C ILE A 65 -0.54 -17.32 -7.62
N GLN A 66 -1.04 -17.11 -6.40
CA GLN A 66 -1.67 -15.85 -6.02
C GLN A 66 -0.66 -14.71 -5.95
N GLY A 67 0.52 -14.95 -5.36
CA GLY A 67 1.60 -13.97 -5.29
C GLY A 67 2.06 -13.52 -6.68
N LYS A 68 2.16 -14.45 -7.64
CA LYS A 68 2.55 -14.13 -9.02
C LYS A 68 1.52 -13.20 -9.69
N LYS A 69 0.23 -13.50 -9.57
CA LYS A 69 -0.85 -12.65 -10.10
C LYS A 69 -0.76 -11.22 -9.55
N LEU A 70 -0.59 -11.06 -8.23
CA LEU A 70 -0.51 -9.75 -7.59
C LEU A 70 0.75 -8.99 -8.01
N SER A 71 1.88 -9.69 -8.18
CA SER A 71 3.13 -9.11 -8.71
C SER A 71 2.94 -8.55 -10.12
N GLU A 72 2.26 -9.30 -11.00
CA GLU A 72 1.97 -8.86 -12.37
C GLU A 72 1.05 -7.62 -12.39
N MET A 73 0.08 -7.56 -11.49
CA MET A 73 -0.78 -6.38 -11.32
C MET A 73 0.02 -5.15 -10.89
N LEU A 74 0.89 -5.29 -9.88
CA LEU A 74 1.77 -4.21 -9.43
C LEU A 74 2.66 -3.71 -10.57
N GLU A 75 3.34 -4.60 -11.26
CA GLU A 75 4.24 -4.26 -12.36
C GLU A 75 3.50 -3.51 -13.48
N LYS A 76 2.30 -3.99 -13.86
CA LYS A 76 1.46 -3.34 -14.87
C LYS A 76 1.11 -1.91 -14.47
N THR A 77 0.71 -1.67 -13.23
CA THR A 77 0.37 -0.34 -12.72
C THR A 77 1.59 0.60 -12.75
N ILE A 78 2.76 0.14 -12.31
CA ILE A 78 4.00 0.94 -12.35
C ILE A 78 4.44 1.23 -13.79
N LYS A 79 4.28 0.28 -14.71
CA LYS A 79 4.62 0.48 -16.12
C LYS A 79 3.75 1.55 -16.78
N LYS A 80 2.46 1.63 -16.43
CA LYS A 80 1.59 2.72 -16.90
C LYS A 80 2.10 4.09 -16.44
N TYR A 81 2.54 4.21 -15.19
CA TYR A 81 3.15 5.45 -14.67
C TYR A 81 4.42 5.83 -15.44
N GLN A 82 5.34 4.89 -15.62
CA GLN A 82 6.61 5.11 -16.32
C GLN A 82 6.41 5.55 -17.78
N ASN A 83 5.34 5.06 -18.41
CA ASN A 83 4.95 5.44 -19.77
C ASN A 83 4.14 6.74 -19.83
N ASN A 84 4.01 7.48 -18.72
CA ASN A 84 3.18 8.67 -18.57
C ASN A 84 1.69 8.45 -18.95
N LEU A 85 1.20 7.20 -18.86
CA LEU A 85 -0.19 6.86 -19.14
C LEU A 85 -1.11 7.15 -17.94
N LEU A 86 -0.52 7.27 -16.75
CA LEU A 86 -1.20 7.63 -15.51
C LEU A 86 -0.38 8.67 -14.77
N THR A 87 -1.06 9.59 -14.09
CA THR A 87 -0.48 10.49 -13.11
C THR A 87 -0.16 9.75 -11.80
N ALA A 88 0.68 10.32 -10.94
CA ALA A 88 0.96 9.74 -9.62
C ALA A 88 -0.32 9.54 -8.78
N ALA A 89 -1.27 10.47 -8.86
CA ALA A 89 -2.58 10.36 -8.18
C ALA A 89 -3.37 9.13 -8.64
N GLU A 90 -3.44 8.88 -9.95
CA GLU A 90 -4.15 7.74 -10.51
C GLU A 90 -3.45 6.41 -10.18
N VAL A 91 -2.11 6.42 -10.16
CA VAL A 91 -1.31 5.25 -9.76
C VAL A 91 -1.55 4.93 -8.29
N ILE A 92 -1.57 5.92 -7.40
CA ILE A 92 -1.94 5.73 -5.99
C ILE A 92 -3.29 5.03 -5.88
N GLN A 93 -4.28 5.45 -6.67
CA GLN A 93 -5.60 4.83 -6.66
C GLN A 93 -5.54 3.35 -7.11
N GLU A 94 -4.81 3.01 -8.17
CA GLU A 94 -4.63 1.60 -8.57
C GLU A 94 -3.87 0.78 -7.51
N LEU A 95 -2.88 1.37 -6.83
CA LEU A 95 -2.16 0.72 -5.74
C LEU A 95 -3.05 0.49 -4.51
N ILE A 96 -3.96 1.41 -4.20
CA ILE A 96 -4.97 1.25 -3.13
C ILE A 96 -5.91 0.09 -3.45
N GLU A 97 -6.35 -0.06 -4.70
CA GLU A 97 -7.18 -1.21 -5.08
C GLU A 97 -6.40 -2.53 -4.99
N LEU A 98 -5.12 -2.54 -5.38
CA LEU A 98 -4.25 -3.70 -5.18
C LEU A 98 -4.06 -4.03 -3.69
N ALA A 99 -3.92 -3.04 -2.82
CA ALA A 99 -3.86 -3.24 -1.37
C ALA A 99 -5.09 -3.99 -0.83
N LYS A 100 -6.29 -3.62 -1.31
CA LYS A 100 -7.55 -4.29 -0.94
C LYS A 100 -7.59 -5.71 -1.46
N GLU A 101 -7.17 -5.96 -2.71
CA GLU A 101 -7.05 -7.31 -3.28
C GLU A 101 -6.14 -8.21 -2.41
N ILE A 102 -5.00 -7.69 -1.95
CA ILE A 102 -4.07 -8.40 -1.04
C ILE A 102 -4.77 -8.76 0.28
N ARG A 103 -5.52 -7.83 0.88
CA ARG A 103 -6.27 -8.07 2.13
C ARG A 103 -7.36 -9.13 1.96
N ILE A 104 -8.12 -9.05 0.87
CA ILE A 104 -9.18 -10.04 0.57
C ILE A 104 -8.56 -11.42 0.32
N ALA A 105 -7.41 -11.45 -0.35
CA ALA A 105 -6.63 -12.66 -0.59
C ALA A 105 -6.15 -13.32 0.72
N ASP A 106 -5.74 -12.54 1.72
CA ASP A 106 -5.34 -13.06 3.04
C ASP A 106 -6.51 -13.53 3.88
N ALA A 107 -7.66 -12.85 3.84
CA ALA A 107 -8.82 -13.26 4.63
C ALA A 107 -9.43 -14.61 4.18
N ARG A 108 -9.07 -15.09 2.99
CA ARG A 108 -9.61 -16.31 2.37
C ARG A 108 -8.69 -17.53 2.48
N GLY A 109 -7.46 -17.38 2.97
CA GLY A 109 -6.44 -18.44 3.05
C GLY A 109 -5.92 -18.62 4.46
#